data_AF-A0A2R4M5V9-F1
#
_entry.id   AF-A0A2R4M5V9-F1
#
_cell.length_a   1.000
_cell.length_b   1.000
_cell.length_c   1.000
_cell.angle_alpha   90.00
_cell.angle_beta   90.00
_cell.angle_gamma   90.00
#
_symmetry.space_group_name_H-M   'P 1'
#
loop_
_entity.id
_entity.type
_entity.pdbx_description
1 polymer ?
#
loop_
_entity_poly.entity_id
_entity_poly.type
_entity_poly.pdbx_seq_one_letter_code
_entity_poly.pdbx_strand_id
1 'polypeptide(L)'
;MGKRDDLIAKYAEDLKSKCGVEPDMDLLTKVTIGCGPAIYKEDASTVAASQDGELETVKTNFLMKKLGLADSPELMDAINVVIDTYGRSERNKYRAVFYYMLVKHFGKEAVYS
;
A
#
# COMPACT_ATOMS: atom_id res chain seq x y z
N MET A 1 17.59 -3.91 -15.50
CA MET A 1 16.77 -3.25 -14.46
C MET A 1 17.36 -3.58 -13.11
N GLY A 2 17.26 -2.65 -12.16
CA GLY A 2 17.63 -2.92 -10.78
C GLY A 2 16.50 -3.66 -10.05
N LYS A 3 16.80 -4.28 -8.91
CA LYS A 3 15.80 -5.01 -8.09
C LYS A 3 14.55 -4.17 -7.76
N ARG A 4 14.69 -2.85 -7.63
CA ARG A 4 13.55 -1.94 -7.40
C ARG A 4 12.62 -1.88 -8.62
N ASP A 5 13.17 -1.79 -9.82
CA ASP A 5 12.38 -1.68 -11.05
C ASP A 5 11.57 -2.96 -11.26
N ASP A 6 12.18 -4.12 -10.99
CA ASP A 6 11.50 -5.42 -11.06
C ASP A 6 10.34 -5.51 -10.06
N LEU A 7 10.52 -4.96 -8.85
CA LEU A 7 9.46 -4.87 -7.85
C LEU A 7 8.36 -3.90 -8.29
N ILE A 8 8.70 -2.75 -8.84
CA ILE A 8 7.71 -1.78 -9.35
C ILE A 8 6.88 -2.40 -10.47
N ALA A 9 7.50 -3.12 -11.40
CA ALA A 9 6.79 -3.83 -12.46
C ALA A 9 5.81 -4.87 -11.89
N LYS A 10 6.25 -5.63 -10.88
CA LYS A 10 5.38 -6.58 -10.17
C LYS A 10 4.21 -5.90 -9.45
N TYR A 11 4.46 -4.77 -8.79
CA TYR A 11 3.43 -4.02 -8.09
C TYR A 11 2.40 -3.41 -9.05
N ALA A 12 2.86 -2.94 -10.23
CA ALA A 12 1.97 -2.46 -11.29
C ALA A 12 1.07 -3.58 -11.81
N GLU A 13 1.62 -4.78 -12.00
CA GLU A 13 0.84 -5.95 -12.42
C GLU A 13 -0.20 -6.35 -11.36
N ASP A 14 0.15 -6.33 -10.07
CA ASP A 14 -0.80 -6.61 -8.99
C ASP A 14 -1.93 -5.57 -8.94
N LEU A 15 -1.63 -4.28 -9.15
CA LEU A 15 -2.66 -3.23 -9.25
C LEU A 15 -3.64 -3.51 -10.39
N LYS A 16 -3.14 -3.89 -11.58
CA LYS A 16 -3.98 -4.17 -12.75
C LYS A 16 -4.79 -5.45 -12.59
N SER A 17 -4.10 -6.57 -12.37
CA SER A 17 -4.68 -7.91 -12.46
C SER A 17 -5.48 -8.32 -11.21
N LYS A 18 -5.09 -7.84 -10.02
CA LYS A 18 -5.73 -8.21 -8.76
C LYS A 18 -6.64 -7.12 -8.22
N CYS A 19 -6.25 -5.86 -8.37
CA CYS A 19 -6.99 -4.73 -7.79
C CYS A 19 -7.91 -4.03 -8.80
N GLY A 20 -7.79 -4.32 -10.11
CA GLY A 20 -8.56 -3.66 -11.16
C GLY A 20 -8.25 -2.16 -11.32
N VAL A 21 -7.04 -1.74 -10.94
CA VAL A 21 -6.58 -0.35 -10.96
C VAL A 21 -5.55 -0.15 -12.06
N GLU A 22 -5.77 0.83 -12.93
CA GLU A 22 -4.71 1.29 -13.83
C GLU A 22 -3.68 2.10 -13.02
N PRO A 23 -2.40 1.67 -12.97
CA PRO A 23 -1.40 2.25 -12.11
C PRO A 23 -0.86 3.56 -12.69
N ASP A 24 -0.88 4.61 -11.87
CA ASP A 24 -0.02 5.78 -12.04
C ASP A 24 1.41 5.38 -11.66
N MET A 25 2.27 5.22 -12.67
CA MET A 25 3.63 4.73 -12.48
C MET A 25 4.53 5.72 -11.73
N ASP A 26 4.26 7.03 -11.81
CA ASP A 26 5.02 8.03 -11.04
C ASP A 26 4.70 7.87 -9.55
N LEU A 27 3.39 7.87 -9.22
CA LEU A 27 2.95 7.69 -7.85
C LEU A 27 3.41 6.34 -7.29
N LEU A 28 3.27 5.25 -8.04
CA LEU A 28 3.70 3.93 -7.60
C LEU A 28 5.20 3.90 -7.31
N THR A 29 6.02 4.53 -8.17
CA THR A 29 7.46 4.63 -7.96
C THR A 29 7.78 5.38 -6.68
N LYS A 30 7.15 6.53 -6.45
CA LYS A 30 7.37 7.35 -5.25
C LYS A 30 6.88 6.67 -3.98
N VAL A 31 5.74 6.00 -4.01
CA VAL A 31 5.24 5.17 -2.91
C VAL A 31 6.23 4.05 -2.60
N THR A 32 6.71 3.34 -3.62
CA THR A 32 7.70 2.25 -3.48
C THR A 32 9.00 2.76 -2.86
N ILE A 33 9.52 3.91 -3.30
CA ILE A 33 10.68 4.56 -2.69
C ILE A 33 10.39 4.93 -1.22
N GLY A 34 9.20 5.46 -0.95
CA GLY A 34 8.75 5.82 0.40
C GLY A 34 8.55 4.64 1.36
N CYS A 35 8.47 3.41 0.87
CA CYS A 35 8.53 2.19 1.68
C CYS A 35 9.98 1.82 2.09
N GLY A 36 10.98 2.42 1.44
CA GLY A 36 12.38 2.25 1.79
C GLY A 36 12.88 0.80 1.65
N PRO A 37 13.82 0.34 2.49
CA PRO A 37 14.40 -1.00 2.37
C PRO A 37 13.43 -2.14 2.72
N ALA A 38 12.25 -1.83 3.28
CA ALA A 38 11.25 -2.84 3.63
C ALA A 38 10.78 -3.65 2.41
N ILE A 39 10.79 -3.05 1.21
CA ILE A 39 10.38 -3.72 -0.03
C ILE A 39 11.28 -4.91 -0.41
N TYR A 40 12.48 -5.00 0.16
CA TYR A 40 13.44 -6.06 -0.16
C TYR A 40 13.44 -7.23 0.84
N LYS A 41 12.68 -7.12 1.95
CA LYS A 41 12.55 -8.16 2.97
C LYS A 41 11.17 -8.78 2.87
N GLU A 42 11.09 -10.10 2.74
CA GLU A 42 9.84 -10.82 2.48
C GLU A 42 8.73 -10.42 3.48
N ASP A 43 9.00 -10.58 4.78
CA ASP A 43 8.03 -10.28 5.85
C ASP A 43 7.67 -8.79 5.97
N ALA A 44 8.59 -7.88 5.63
CA ALA A 44 8.33 -6.44 5.74
C ALA A 44 7.65 -5.87 4.48
N SER A 45 7.80 -6.57 3.35
CA SER A 45 7.31 -6.14 2.05
C SER A 45 5.82 -6.39 1.86
N THR A 46 5.17 -7.13 2.75
CA THR A 46 3.74 -7.47 2.71
C THR A 46 2.99 -6.96 3.94
N VAL A 47 1.66 -6.90 3.84
CA VAL A 47 0.72 -6.54 4.91
C VAL A 47 -0.09 -7.77 5.29
N ALA A 48 0.02 -8.20 6.55
CA ALA A 48 -0.73 -9.32 7.10
C ALA A 48 -2.18 -8.91 7.45
N ALA A 49 -3.08 -9.03 6.47
CA ALA A 49 -4.47 -8.59 6.58
C ALA A 49 -5.31 -9.26 7.69
N SER A 50 -4.84 -10.37 8.26
CA SER A 50 -5.51 -11.09 9.35
C SER A 50 -4.90 -10.81 10.73
N GLN A 51 -3.95 -9.88 10.82
CA GLN A 51 -3.30 -9.50 12.06
C GLN A 51 -3.69 -8.08 12.43
N ASP A 52 -4.57 -7.92 13.42
CA ASP A 52 -5.09 -6.60 13.81
C ASP A 52 -3.97 -5.61 14.19
N GLY A 53 -2.91 -6.10 14.85
CA GLY A 53 -1.75 -5.26 15.19
C GLY A 53 -0.99 -4.71 13.98
N GLU A 54 -0.95 -5.45 12.88
CA GLU A 54 -0.40 -4.98 11.61
C GLU A 54 -1.29 -3.88 11.00
N LEU A 55 -2.61 -4.07 11.03
CA LEU A 55 -3.56 -3.08 10.52
C LEU A 55 -3.53 -1.77 11.33
N GLU A 56 -3.46 -1.87 12.66
CA GLU A 56 -3.28 -0.72 13.55
C GLU A 56 -1.94 0.00 13.29
N THR A 57 -0.88 -0.74 12.96
CA THR A 57 0.41 -0.15 12.58
C THR A 57 0.31 0.62 11.28
N VAL A 58 -0.42 0.10 10.28
CA VAL A 58 -0.72 0.82 9.03
C VAL A 58 -1.55 2.08 9.32
N LYS A 59 -2.61 1.97 10.12
CA LYS A 59 -3.44 3.11 10.51
C LYS A 59 -2.62 4.22 11.17
N THR A 60 -1.89 3.89 12.24
CA THR A 60 -1.19 4.88 13.06
C THR A 60 0.05 5.46 12.36
N ASN A 61 0.90 4.62 11.77
CA ASN A 61 2.17 5.08 11.22
C ASN A 61 2.06 5.59 9.79
N PHE A 62 1.19 5.00 8.98
CA PHE A 62 1.04 5.40 7.59
C PHE A 62 -0.08 6.43 7.43
N LEU A 63 -1.33 6.06 7.73
CA LEU A 63 -2.47 6.94 7.49
C LEU A 63 -2.40 8.21 8.36
N MET A 64 -2.20 8.07 9.66
CA MET A 64 -2.18 9.22 10.56
C MET A 64 -0.85 10.00 10.46
N LYS A 65 0.27 9.34 10.76
CA LYS A 65 1.56 10.03 10.86
C LYS A 65 2.14 10.48 9.51
N LYS A 66 2.09 9.65 8.47
CA LYS A 66 2.69 9.97 7.16
C LYS A 66 1.75 10.75 6.27
N LEU A 67 0.47 10.37 6.18
CA LEU A 67 -0.52 11.06 5.33
C LEU A 67 -1.26 12.21 6.04
N GLY A 68 -1.05 12.37 7.35
CA GLY A 68 -1.62 13.47 8.13
C GLY A 68 -3.14 13.37 8.31
N LEU A 69 -3.70 12.15 8.31
CA LEU A 69 -5.13 11.94 8.53
C LEU A 69 -5.46 11.94 10.02
N ALA A 70 -6.60 12.52 10.39
CA ALA A 70 -7.10 12.49 11.76
C ALA A 70 -7.59 11.07 12.12
N ASP A 71 -7.45 10.70 13.40
CA ASP A 71 -7.97 9.42 13.89
C ASP A 71 -9.48 9.36 13.77
N SER A 72 -9.97 8.38 13.02
CA SER A 72 -11.39 8.14 12.80
C SER A 72 -11.64 6.68 12.40
N PRO A 73 -12.87 6.18 12.55
CA PRO A 73 -13.24 4.84 12.07
C PRO A 73 -12.98 4.63 10.57
N GLU A 74 -13.11 5.70 9.77
CA GLU A 74 -12.91 5.67 8.31
C GLU A 74 -11.52 5.16 7.91
N LEU A 75 -10.50 5.33 8.75
CA LEU A 75 -9.16 4.82 8.47
C LEU A 75 -9.11 3.29 8.43
N MET A 76 -9.81 2.64 9.37
CA MET A 76 -9.86 1.18 9.40
C MET A 76 -10.82 0.64 8.33
N ASP A 77 -11.90 1.36 8.04
CA ASP A 77 -12.80 1.01 6.94
C ASP A 77 -12.07 1.04 5.60
N ALA A 78 -11.26 2.08 5.34
CA ALA A 78 -10.45 2.17 4.13
C ALA A 78 -9.41 1.04 4.03
N ILE A 79 -8.77 0.66 5.15
CA ILE A 79 -7.86 -0.50 5.19
C ILE A 79 -8.60 -1.79 4.77
N ASN A 80 -9.81 -2.01 5.30
CA ASN A 80 -10.63 -3.16 4.94
C ASN A 80 -11.07 -3.14 3.48
N VAL A 81 -11.47 -1.98 2.95
CA VAL A 81 -11.78 -1.80 1.52
C VAL A 81 -10.58 -2.16 0.65
N VAL A 82 -9.38 -1.73 1.01
CA VAL A 82 -8.15 -2.07 0.28
C VAL A 82 -7.82 -3.56 0.39
N ILE A 83 -8.04 -4.20 1.55
CA ILE A 83 -7.90 -5.66 1.72
C ILE A 83 -8.86 -6.41 0.80
N ASP A 84 -10.12 -5.97 0.72
CA ASP A 84 -11.15 -6.57 -0.12
C ASP A 84 -10.84 -6.38 -1.60
N THR A 85 -10.38 -5.18 -1.98
CA THR A 85 -9.97 -4.86 -3.35
C THR A 85 -8.78 -5.71 -3.80
N TYR A 86 -7.78 -5.91 -2.95
CA TYR A 86 -6.64 -6.79 -3.25
C TYR A 86 -7.06 -8.28 -3.26
N GLY A 87 -8.12 -8.61 -2.52
CA GLY A 87 -8.60 -9.97 -2.33
C GLY A 87 -8.11 -10.56 -1.00
N ARG A 88 -9.06 -11.00 -0.17
CA ARG A 88 -8.76 -11.59 1.15
C ARG A 88 -7.86 -12.82 1.07
N SER A 89 -7.99 -13.62 0.01
CA SER A 89 -7.19 -14.85 -0.22
C SER A 89 -5.75 -14.59 -0.66
N GLU A 90 -5.41 -13.39 -1.13
CA GLU A 90 -4.04 -13.06 -1.54
C GLU A 90 -3.13 -13.02 -0.30
N ARG A 91 -2.12 -13.88 -0.25
CA ARG A 91 -1.18 -13.93 0.88
C ARG A 91 -0.14 -12.82 0.80
N ASN A 92 0.18 -12.39 -0.42
CA ASN A 92 1.22 -11.43 -0.73
C ASN A 92 0.63 -10.05 -1.06
N LYS A 93 -0.08 -9.46 -0.10
CA LYS A 93 -0.54 -8.07 -0.23
C LYS A 93 0.66 -7.13 -0.06
N TYR A 94 1.31 -6.75 -1.15
CA TYR A 94 2.53 -5.96 -1.08
C TYR A 94 2.26 -4.58 -0.48
N ARG A 95 3.09 -4.19 0.49
CA ARG A 95 2.96 -2.93 1.24
C ARG A 95 2.98 -1.71 0.33
N ALA A 96 3.78 -1.72 -0.74
CA ALA A 96 3.80 -0.64 -1.72
C ALA A 96 2.46 -0.50 -2.47
N VAL A 97 1.87 -1.62 -2.90
CA VAL A 97 0.55 -1.67 -3.55
C VAL A 97 -0.55 -1.25 -2.57
N PHE A 98 -0.50 -1.77 -1.35
CA PHE A 98 -1.44 -1.45 -0.28
C PHE A 98 -1.44 0.05 0.05
N TYR A 99 -0.24 0.63 0.21
CA TYR A 99 -0.07 2.05 0.51
C TYR A 99 -0.46 2.93 -0.68
N TYR A 100 -0.16 2.50 -1.90
CA TYR A 100 -0.62 3.19 -3.11
C TYR A 100 -2.15 3.29 -3.12
N MET A 101 -2.86 2.19 -2.87
CA MET A 101 -4.32 2.19 -2.86
C MET A 101 -4.90 3.10 -1.77
N LEU A 102 -4.32 3.10 -0.57
CA LEU A 102 -4.72 4.02 0.51
C LEU A 102 -4.47 5.49 0.14
N VAL A 103 -3.34 5.79 -0.50
CA VAL A 103 -3.04 7.15 -0.97
C VAL A 103 -4.08 7.61 -1.99
N LYS A 104 -4.43 6.75 -2.96
CA LYS A 104 -5.50 7.04 -3.94
C LYS A 104 -6.87 7.19 -3.29
N HIS A 105 -7.20 6.32 -2.32
CA HIS A 105 -8.48 6.33 -1.62
C HIS A 105 -8.73 7.67 -0.91
N PHE A 106 -7.71 8.22 -0.25
CA PHE A 106 -7.81 9.47 0.50
C PHE A 106 -7.40 10.73 -0.29
N GLY A 107 -7.05 10.60 -1.58
CA GLY A 107 -6.60 11.74 -2.39
C GLY A 107 -5.32 12.41 -1.85
N LYS A 108 -4.38 11.60 -1.34
CA LYS A 108 -3.15 12.08 -0.67
C LYS A 108 -1.91 12.03 -1.58
N GLU A 109 -2.08 12.02 -2.89
CA GLU A 109 -0.99 11.97 -3.87
C GLU A 109 -0.01 13.15 -3.70
N ALA A 110 -0.53 14.32 -3.28
CA ALA A 110 0.27 15.53 -3.05
C ALA A 110 1.36 15.36 -1.97
N VAL A 111 1.22 14.40 -1.05
CA VAL A 111 2.27 14.07 -0.06
C VAL A 111 3.52 13.48 -0.72
N TYR A 112 3.39 12.97 -1.94
CA TYR A 112 4.43 12.38 -2.77
C TYR A 112 4.77 13.28 -3.98
N SER A 113 4.52 14.59 -3.92
CA SER A 113 4.94 15.52 -4.97
C SER A 113 6.42 15.88 -4.86
#